data_AF-A0A8T5PQE5-F1
#
_entry.id   AF-A0A8T5PQE5-F1
#
_cell.length_a   1.000
_cell.length_b   1.000
_cell.length_c   1.000
_cell.angle_alpha   90.00
_cell.angle_beta   90.00
_cell.angle_gamma   90.00
#
_symmetry.space_group_name_H-M   'P 1'
#
loop_
_entity.id
_entity.type
_entity.pdbx_description
1 polymer ?
#
loop_
_entity_poly.entity_id
_entity_poly.type
_entity_poly.pdbx_seq_one_letter_code
_entity_poly.pdbx_strand_id
1 'polypeptide(L)' 'MHYNIIIIGAGPAGLIAARELKKAKINFLIIDSKKEIGLPLKCGEGIREKEFIDFFQHKNYPF' A
#
# COMPACT_ATOMS: atom_id res chain seq x y z
N MET A 1 5.75 -18.98 12.33
CA MET A 1 5.95 -17.54 12.06
C MET A 1 5.20 -16.75 13.13
N HIS A 2 5.78 -15.67 13.67
CA HIS A 2 5.15 -14.86 14.71
C HIS A 2 5.09 -13.39 14.26
N TYR A 3 3.91 -12.80 14.30
CA TYR A 3 3.65 -11.41 13.91
C TYR A 3 3.03 -10.67 15.08
N ASN A 4 3.41 -9.41 15.29
CA ASN A 4 2.81 -8.59 16.33
C ASN A 4 1.48 -7.97 15.85
N ILE A 5 1.39 -7.68 14.55
CA ILE A 5 0.27 -6.97 13.93
C ILE A 5 -0.11 -7.65 12.63
N ILE A 6 -1.41 -7.73 12.36
CA ILE A 6 -1.97 -8.15 11.07
C ILE A 6 -2.72 -6.97 10.47
N ILE A 7 -2.42 -6.63 9.22
CA ILE A 7 -3.10 -5.61 8.43
C ILE A 7 -3.99 -6.33 7.41
N ILE A 8 -5.29 -6.06 7.44
CA ILE A 8 -6.25 -6.59 6.46
C ILE A 8 -6.52 -5.51 5.41
N GLY A 9 -6.12 -5.79 4.18
CA GLY A 9 -6.16 -4.89 3.03
C GLY A 9 -4.80 -4.25 2.73
N ALA A 10 -4.31 -4.47 1.51
CA ALA A 10 -3.10 -3.88 0.92
C ALA A 10 -3.45 -2.73 -0.05
N GLY A 11 -4.52 -1.98 0.26
CA GLY A 11 -4.77 -0.68 -0.36
C GLY A 11 -3.83 0.42 0.17
N PRO A 12 -4.01 1.67 -0.27
CA PRO A 12 -3.13 2.78 0.13
C PRO A 12 -2.97 2.89 1.65
N ALA A 13 -4.08 2.86 2.41
CA ALA A 13 -4.04 2.96 3.87
C ALA A 13 -3.25 1.82 4.53
N GLY A 14 -3.49 0.57 4.12
CA GLY A 14 -2.81 -0.60 4.67
C GLY A 14 -1.31 -0.60 4.36
N LEU A 15 -0.92 -0.20 3.15
CA LEU A 15 0.48 -0.10 2.75
C LEU A 15 1.19 1.06 3.45
N ILE A 16 0.52 2.20 3.69
CA ILE A 16 1.06 3.28 4.51
C ILE A 16 1.27 2.82 5.95
N ALA A 17 0.29 2.14 6.55
CA ALA A 17 0.45 1.58 7.89
C ALA A 17 1.63 0.62 7.97
N ALA A 18 1.73 -0.32 7.02
CA ALA A 18 2.85 -1.26 6.91
C ALA A 18 4.20 -0.55 6.76
N ARG A 19 4.26 0.54 5.99
CA ARG A 19 5.48 1.35 5.82
C ARG A 19 5.94 1.93 7.16
N GLU A 20 5.03 2.50 7.94
CA GLU A 20 5.37 3.08 9.24
C GLU A 20 5.75 1.98 10.27
N LEU A 21 5.07 0.83 10.28
CA LEU A 21 5.47 -0.32 11.10
C LEU A 21 6.87 -0.84 10.75
N LYS A 22 7.21 -0.88 9.45
CA LYS A 22 8.54 -1.27 8.98
C LYS A 22 9.62 -0.30 9.48
N LYS A 23 9.36 1.02 9.40
CA LYS A 23 10.27 2.05 9.96
C LYS A 23 10.47 1.88 11.46
N ALA A 24 9.41 1.51 12.18
CA ALA A 24 9.44 1.21 13.61
C ALA A 24 10.07 -0.17 13.96
N LYS A 25 10.51 -0.95 12.96
CA LYS A 25 11.08 -2.30 13.11
C LYS A 25 10.13 -3.29 13.81
N ILE A 26 8.82 -3.16 13.58
CA ILE A 26 7.80 -4.07 14.10
C ILE A 26 7.51 -5.15 13.05
N ASN A 27 7.37 -6.41 13.48
CA ASN A 27 7.01 -7.52 12.59
C ASN A 27 5.50 -7.54 12.34
N PHE A 28 5.10 -7.54 11.07
CA PHE A 28 3.70 -7.53 10.66
C PHE A 28 3.44 -8.43 9.45
N LEU A 29 2.17 -8.78 9.25
CA LEU A 29 1.66 -9.49 8.08
C LEU A 29 0.56 -8.66 7.42
N ILE A 30 0.59 -8.56 6.09
CA ILE A 30 -0.50 -7.96 5.30
C ILE A 30 -1.23 -9.08 4.58
N ILE A 31 -2.56 -9.03 4.59
CA ILE A 31 -3.42 -9.97 3.86
C ILE A 31 -4.38 -9.14 3.01
N ASP A 32 -4.45 -9.43 1.71
CA ASP A 32 -5.43 -8.84 0.80
C ASP A 32 -6.20 -9.97 0.09
N SER A 33 -7.44 -9.69 -0.29
CA SER A 33 -8.28 -10.63 -1.04
C SER A 33 -7.95 -10.64 -2.54
N LYS A 34 -7.32 -9.57 -3.04
CA LYS A 34 -6.84 -9.49 -4.41
C LYS A 34 -5.66 -10.45 -4.60
N LYS A 35 -5.70 -11.18 -5.72
CA LYS A 35 -4.60 -12.05 -6.16
C LYS A 35 -3.31 -11.26 -6.44
N GLU A 36 -3.46 -10.03 -6.91
CA GLU A 36 -2.37 -9.12 -7.21
C GLU A 36 -2.65 -7.76 -6.55
N ILE A 37 -1.68 -7.21 -5.83
CA ILE A 37 -1.86 -5.94 -5.13
C ILE A 37 -2.06 -4.83 -6.15
N GLY A 38 -3.11 -4.03 -5.94
CA GLY A 38 -3.50 -2.96 -6.88
C GLY A 38 -4.42 -3.42 -8.01
N LEU A 39 -4.43 -4.69 -8.41
CA LEU A 39 -5.19 -5.17 -9.57
C LEU A 39 -6.34 -6.15 -9.23
N PRO A 40 -7.49 -6.09 -9.94
CA PRO A 40 -7.86 -5.04 -10.89
C PRO A 40 -8.10 -3.71 -10.17
N LEU A 41 -7.95 -2.62 -10.93
CA LEU A 41 -8.23 -1.27 -10.44
C LEU A 41 -9.73 -1.13 -10.18
N LYS A 42 -10.07 -0.61 -9.00
CA LYS A 42 -11.44 -0.32 -8.57
C LYS A 42 -11.48 1.05 -7.88
N CYS A 43 -10.90 2.04 -8.54
CA CYS A 43 -10.77 3.41 -8.04
C CYS A 43 -10.86 4.36 -9.24
N GLY A 44 -11.42 5.55 -9.05
CA GLY A 44 -11.36 6.64 -10.04
C GLY A 44 -10.12 7.51 -9.91
N GLU A 45 -9.23 7.17 -8.96
CA GLU A 45 -7.89 7.77 -8.77
C GLU A 45 -7.86 9.29 -8.68
N GLY A 46 -8.96 9.93 -8.24
CA GLY A 46 -9.09 11.38 -8.12
C GLY A 46 -8.16 11.98 -7.05
N ILE A 47 -6.86 12.01 -7.34
CA ILE A 47 -5.79 12.50 -6.51
C ILE A 47 -4.97 13.53 -7.29
N ARG A 48 -4.28 14.40 -6.56
CA ARG A 48 -3.40 15.42 -7.16
C ARG A 48 -2.14 14.73 -7.69
N GLU A 49 -2.03 14.68 -9.01
CA GLU A 49 -0.96 13.98 -9.74
C GLU A 49 0.45 14.34 -9.22
N LYS A 50 0.74 15.64 -9.07
CA LYS A 50 2.05 16.12 -8.60
C LYS A 50 2.43 15.52 -7.24
N GLU A 51 1.54 15.63 -6.27
CA GLU A 51 1.79 15.15 -4.91
C GLU A 51 1.89 13.63 -4.86
N PHE A 52 1.13 12.92 -5.71
CA PHE A 52 1.21 11.48 -5.84
C PHE A 52 2.55 11.02 -6.43
N ILE A 53 3.00 11.65 -7.51
CA ILE A 53 4.30 11.36 -8.14
C ILE A 53 5.43 11.66 -7.17
N ASP A 54 5.39 12.80 -6.48
CA ASP A 54 6.40 13.18 -5.49
C ASP A 54 6.47 12.16 -4.34
N PHE A 55 5.31 11.63 -3.91
CA PHE A 55 5.22 10.68 -2.81
C PHE A 55 5.64 9.26 -3.19
N PHE A 56 5.23 8.76 -4.36
CA PHE A 56 5.50 7.38 -4.79
C PHE A 56 6.74 7.24 -5.68
N GLN A 57 7.34 8.34 -6.12
CA GLN A 57 8.59 8.41 -6.91
C GLN A 57 8.61 7.46 -8.12
N HIS A 58 7.44 7.10 -8.65
CA HIS A 58 7.28 6.22 -9.80
C HIS A 58 6.71 7.03 -10.96
N LYS A 59 7.50 7.17 -12.02
CA LYS A 59 7.08 7.85 -13.26
C LYS A 59 6.40 6.93 -14.27
N ASN A 60 6.58 5.61 -14.11
CA ASN A 60 5.97 4.59 -14.96
C ASN A 60 4.94 3.85 -14.12
N TYR A 61 3.80 4.49 -13.91
CA TYR A 61 2.60 3.85 -13.39
C TYR A 61 1.70 3.51 -14.60
N PRO A 62 0.97 2.39 -14.62
CA PRO A 62 0.15 2.01 -15.76
C PRO A 62 -1.21 2.74 -15.78
N PHE A 63 -1.33 3.88 -15.11
CA PHE A 63 -2.52 4.74 -15.12
C PHE A 63 -2.10 6.15 -15.54
#